data_AF-A0A9D8BFY9-F1
#
_entry.id   AF-A0A9D8BFY9-F1
#
_cell.length_a   1.000
_cell.length_b   1.000
_cell.length_c   1.000
_cell.angle_alpha   90.00
_cell.angle_beta   90.00
_cell.angle_gamma   90.00
#
_symmetry.space_group_name_H-M   'P 1'
#
loop_
_entity.id
_entity.type
_entity.pdbx_description
1 polymer ?
#
loop_
_entity_poly.entity_id
_entity_poly.type
_entity_poly.pdbx_seq_one_letter_code
_entity_poly.pdbx_strand_id
1 'polypeptide(L)'
;MHKKPLILKRLKALKQFLLSKDSRNQILKQAVHTLYLQEETPKQKIPTYPPADILPITTCSLQPIALQDGNLSLKELLTLTAFLQAYRPKNLLEIGTFNGATTLHMALNTPAQSTIHTLDLSQVENYPQEALEPEDIKYISSPIKKEKLYHSTPYAPK
;
A
#
# COMPACT_ATOMS: atom_id res chain seq x y z
N MET A 1 -15.92 -29.84 -22.74
CA MET A 1 -14.50 -29.42 -22.79
C MET A 1 -13.94 -29.35 -21.36
N HIS A 2 -13.06 -30.28 -20.99
CA HIS A 2 -12.48 -30.38 -19.65
C HIS A 2 -11.49 -29.23 -19.36
N LYS A 3 -11.82 -28.38 -18.37
CA LYS A 3 -10.85 -27.47 -17.75
C LYS A 3 -9.81 -28.31 -16.99
N LYS A 4 -8.62 -28.52 -17.58
CA LYS A 4 -7.48 -29.05 -16.80
C LYS A 4 -7.24 -28.12 -15.61
N PRO A 5 -7.18 -28.62 -14.36
CA PRO A 5 -7.18 -27.76 -13.18
C PRO A 5 -5.89 -26.94 -13.15
N LEU A 6 -6.07 -25.63 -12.98
CA LEU A 6 -5.05 -24.59 -12.88
C LEU A 6 -3.87 -24.97 -11.95
N ILE A 7 -4.13 -25.84 -10.98
CA ILE A 7 -3.19 -26.45 -10.04
C ILE A 7 -2.07 -27.24 -10.74
N LEU A 8 -2.36 -28.00 -11.80
CA LEU A 8 -1.33 -28.78 -12.51
C LEU A 8 -0.35 -27.88 -13.25
N LYS A 9 -0.80 -26.73 -13.76
CA LYS A 9 0.09 -25.75 -14.39
C LYS A 9 1.02 -25.10 -13.36
N ARG A 10 0.51 -24.82 -12.15
CA ARG A 10 1.27 -24.26 -11.03
C ARG A 10 2.36 -25.21 -10.52
N LEU A 11 2.03 -26.49 -10.36
CA LEU A 11 3.00 -27.51 -9.94
C LEU A 11 4.12 -27.73 -10.95
N LYS A 12 3.81 -27.62 -12.25
CA LYS A 12 4.79 -27.77 -13.33
C LYS A 12 5.77 -26.58 -13.37
N ALA A 13 5.26 -25.35 -13.22
CA ALA A 13 6.08 -24.14 -13.15
C ALA A 13 7.00 -24.14 -11.90
N LEU A 14 6.48 -24.56 -10.75
CA LEU A 14 7.26 -24.66 -9.50
C LEU A 14 8.36 -25.73 -9.59
N LYS A 15 8.07 -26.88 -10.20
CA LYS A 15 9.07 -27.94 -10.44
C LYS A 15 10.18 -27.46 -11.37
N GLN A 16 9.85 -26.69 -12.40
CA GLN A 16 10.81 -26.17 -13.37
C GLN A 16 11.67 -25.03 -12.78
N PHE A 17 11.13 -24.27 -11.82
CA PHE A 17 11.83 -23.27 -11.03
C PHE A 17 12.88 -23.89 -10.09
N LEU A 18 12.55 -25.01 -9.44
CA LEU A 18 13.46 -25.71 -8.52
C LEU A 18 14.65 -26.38 -9.24
N LEU A 19 14.55 -26.64 -10.55
CA LEU A 19 15.50 -27.45 -11.31
C LEU A 19 16.52 -26.66 -12.16
N SER A 20 16.47 -25.32 -12.22
CA SER A 20 17.39 -24.54 -13.08
C SER A 20 18.20 -23.51 -12.29
N LYS A 21 19.53 -23.69 -12.22
CA LYS A 21 20.42 -22.78 -11.47
C LYS A 21 20.64 -21.42 -12.16
N ASP A 22 20.46 -21.33 -13.49
CA ASP A 22 20.75 -20.12 -14.30
C ASP A 22 19.52 -19.34 -14.80
N SER A 23 18.31 -19.89 -14.70
CA SER A 23 17.09 -19.21 -15.19
C SER A 23 16.32 -18.46 -14.11
N ARG A 24 16.86 -18.36 -12.88
CA ARG A 24 16.15 -17.87 -11.70
C ARG A 24 15.65 -16.44 -11.84
N ASN A 25 16.45 -15.52 -12.39
CA ASN A 25 16.06 -14.11 -12.52
C ASN A 25 14.98 -13.87 -13.58
N GLN A 26 15.04 -14.60 -14.69
CA GLN A 26 14.10 -14.45 -15.80
C GLN A 26 12.75 -15.09 -15.46
N ILE A 27 12.79 -16.25 -14.78
CA ILE A 27 11.60 -16.92 -14.25
C ILE A 27 11.02 -16.15 -13.06
N LEU A 28 11.83 -15.52 -12.20
CA LEU A 28 11.30 -14.61 -11.16
C LEU A 28 10.59 -13.42 -11.79
N LYS A 29 11.20 -12.78 -12.80
CA LYS A 29 10.57 -11.67 -13.52
C LYS A 29 9.26 -12.10 -14.18
N GLN A 30 9.23 -13.26 -14.84
CA GLN A 30 8.01 -13.80 -15.42
C GLN A 30 6.98 -14.20 -14.36
N ALA A 31 7.40 -14.79 -13.22
CA ALA A 31 6.50 -15.16 -12.14
C ALA A 31 5.89 -13.94 -11.46
N VAL A 32 6.71 -12.91 -11.17
CA VAL A 32 6.24 -11.61 -10.67
C VAL A 32 5.32 -10.95 -11.69
N HIS A 33 5.70 -10.88 -12.96
CA HIS A 33 4.85 -10.37 -14.04
C HIS A 33 3.52 -11.13 -14.13
N THR A 34 3.54 -12.46 -14.02
CA THR A 34 2.34 -13.32 -14.08
C THR A 34 1.47 -13.14 -12.84
N LEU A 35 2.07 -12.99 -11.66
CA LEU A 35 1.35 -12.72 -10.40
C LEU A 35 0.76 -11.29 -10.36
N TYR A 36 1.38 -10.33 -11.05
CA TYR A 36 0.95 -8.93 -11.06
C TYR A 36 0.02 -8.54 -12.21
N LEU A 37 -0.04 -9.32 -13.31
CA LEU A 37 -0.75 -8.91 -14.54
C LEU A 37 -1.80 -9.92 -15.04
N GLN A 38 -2.14 -10.99 -14.30
CA GLN A 38 -3.16 -11.97 -14.73
C GLN A 38 -4.56 -11.76 -14.11
N GLU A 39 -5.02 -10.53 -14.10
CA GLU A 39 -6.46 -10.27 -14.18
C GLU A 39 -6.68 -9.51 -15.49
N GLU A 40 -7.52 -10.06 -16.38
CA GLU A 40 -8.02 -9.28 -17.51
C GLU A 40 -8.80 -8.11 -16.90
N THR A 41 -8.12 -6.98 -16.81
CA THR A 41 -8.65 -5.81 -16.14
C THR A 41 -9.80 -5.28 -16.98
N PRO A 42 -11.01 -5.12 -16.41
CA PRO A 42 -12.12 -4.51 -17.12
C PRO A 42 -11.63 -3.18 -17.70
N LYS A 43 -11.96 -2.89 -18.96
CA LYS A 43 -11.44 -1.74 -19.73
C LYS A 43 -11.57 -0.45 -18.91
N GLN A 44 -10.50 -0.07 -18.23
CA GLN A 44 -10.54 1.03 -17.27
C GLN A 44 -10.68 2.34 -18.04
N LYS A 45 -11.63 3.20 -17.63
CA LYS A 45 -11.81 4.53 -18.24
C LYS A 45 -10.64 5.46 -17.93
N ILE A 46 -9.89 5.16 -16.88
CA ILE A 46 -8.71 5.91 -16.45
C ILE A 46 -7.47 5.14 -16.95
N PRO A 47 -6.54 5.81 -17.65
CA PRO A 47 -5.26 5.21 -18.01
C PRO A 47 -4.51 4.74 -16.76
N THR A 48 -4.03 3.50 -16.79
CA THR A 48 -3.26 2.92 -15.70
C THR A 48 -1.82 2.73 -16.13
N TYR A 49 -0.90 3.26 -15.33
CA TYR A 49 0.53 3.16 -15.55
C TYR A 49 1.17 2.33 -14.43
N PRO A 50 2.05 1.37 -14.76
CA PRO A 50 2.92 0.74 -13.79
C PRO A 50 3.74 1.78 -13.01
N PRO A 51 3.93 1.63 -11.68
CA PRO A 51 4.78 2.54 -10.92
C PRO A 51 6.19 2.71 -11.50
N ALA A 52 6.76 1.67 -12.10
CA ALA A 52 8.08 1.71 -12.74
C ALA A 52 8.16 2.64 -13.97
N ASP A 53 7.02 2.96 -14.58
CA ASP A 53 6.97 3.84 -15.76
C ASP A 53 6.88 5.32 -15.38
N ILE A 54 6.54 5.61 -14.12
CA ILE A 54 6.32 6.98 -13.62
C ILE A 54 7.28 7.35 -12.48
N LEU A 55 7.92 6.37 -11.84
CA LEU A 55 8.87 6.57 -10.74
C LEU A 55 10.29 6.16 -11.13
N PRO A 56 11.31 6.97 -10.76
CA PRO A 56 12.68 6.49 -10.80
C PRO A 56 12.89 5.39 -9.75
N ILE A 57 13.92 4.56 -9.97
CA ILE A 57 14.38 3.60 -8.95
C ILE A 57 14.84 4.39 -7.73
N THR A 58 14.27 4.07 -6.57
CA THR A 58 14.54 4.76 -5.31
C THR A 58 14.55 3.80 -4.13
N THR A 59 15.19 4.21 -3.04
CA THR A 59 15.18 3.48 -1.77
C THR A 59 14.12 4.07 -0.86
N CYS A 60 13.39 3.21 -0.14
CA CYS A 60 12.32 3.61 0.78
C CYS A 60 12.61 3.07 2.16
N SER A 61 12.22 3.80 3.21
CA SER A 61 12.32 3.36 4.60
C SER A 61 10.96 2.92 5.12
N LEU A 62 10.86 1.68 5.61
CA LEU A 62 9.65 1.15 6.23
C LEU A 62 9.90 0.80 7.69
N GLN A 63 8.90 1.01 8.55
CA GLN A 63 8.88 0.47 9.90
C GLN A 63 8.15 -0.88 9.90
N PRO A 64 8.62 -1.88 10.67
CA PRO A 64 8.00 -3.19 10.76
C PRO A 64 6.77 -3.13 11.68
N ILE A 65 5.74 -2.39 11.26
CA ILE A 65 4.46 -2.29 11.96
C ILE A 65 3.50 -3.36 11.44
N ALA A 66 2.66 -3.89 12.34
CA ALA A 66 1.57 -4.76 11.96
C ALA A 66 0.47 -3.93 11.29
N LEU A 67 0.43 -3.95 9.95
CA LEU A 67 -0.64 -3.32 9.18
C LEU A 67 -1.97 -4.03 9.47
N GLN A 68 -3.00 -3.23 9.70
CA GLN A 68 -4.34 -3.71 10.02
C GLN A 68 -5.29 -3.47 8.85
N ASP A 69 -6.47 -4.08 8.91
CA ASP A 69 -7.57 -3.73 8.01
C ASP A 69 -7.87 -2.22 8.12
N GLY A 70 -8.05 -1.55 6.96
CA GLY A 70 -8.11 -0.09 6.86
C GLY A 70 -6.76 0.61 6.67
N ASN A 71 -5.62 -0.09 6.80
CA ASN A 71 -4.33 0.43 6.33
C ASN A 71 -4.08 0.13 4.86
N LEU A 72 -3.14 0.88 4.28
CA LEU A 72 -2.62 0.58 2.94
C LEU A 72 -1.98 -0.81 2.92
N SER A 73 -2.16 -1.52 1.81
CA SER A 73 -1.39 -2.73 1.52
C SER A 73 0.10 -2.39 1.40
N LEU A 74 0.97 -3.39 1.55
CA LEU A 74 2.42 -3.21 1.39
C LEU A 74 2.77 -2.64 0.01
N LYS A 75 2.06 -3.04 -1.06
CA LYS A 75 2.28 -2.55 -2.42
C LYS A 75 1.96 -1.06 -2.53
N GLU A 76 0.85 -0.62 -1.96
CA GLU A 76 0.44 0.79 -1.96
C GLU A 76 1.40 1.62 -1.12
N LEU A 77 1.81 1.11 0.05
CA LEU A 77 2.77 1.78 0.93
C LEU A 77 4.15 1.95 0.26
N LEU A 78 4.66 0.91 -0.41
CA LEU A 78 5.89 0.99 -1.19
C LEU A 78 5.78 1.96 -2.35
N THR A 79 4.64 1.96 -3.05
CA THR A 79 4.40 2.90 -4.15
C THR A 79 4.41 4.34 -3.63
N LEU A 80 3.66 4.63 -2.57
CA LEU A 80 3.61 5.93 -1.93
C LEU A 80 4.99 6.39 -1.46
N THR A 81 5.70 5.56 -0.69
CA THR A 81 7.03 5.93 -0.18
C THR A 81 8.04 6.15 -1.29
N ALA A 82 7.96 5.42 -2.40
CA ALA A 82 8.77 5.67 -3.58
C ALA A 82 8.45 7.03 -4.24
N PHE A 83 7.16 7.42 -4.33
CA PHE A 83 6.76 8.77 -4.76
C PHE A 83 7.38 9.85 -3.86
N LEU A 84 7.28 9.70 -2.54
CA LEU A 84 7.82 10.69 -1.61
C LEU A 84 9.34 10.79 -1.72
N GLN A 85 10.01 9.66 -1.96
CA GLN A 85 11.45 9.60 -2.15
C GLN A 85 11.91 10.25 -3.46
N ALA A 86 11.16 10.05 -4.54
CA ALA A 86 11.45 10.63 -5.84
C ALA A 86 11.22 12.15 -5.87
N TYR A 87 10.12 12.64 -5.29
CA TYR A 87 9.68 14.02 -5.47
C TYR A 87 9.97 14.96 -4.30
N ARG A 88 10.35 14.43 -3.13
CA ARG A 88 10.76 15.24 -1.97
C ARG A 88 9.77 16.36 -1.61
N PRO A 89 8.45 16.06 -1.49
CA PRO A 89 7.46 17.09 -1.23
C PRO A 89 7.70 17.76 0.13
N LYS A 90 7.51 19.08 0.19
CA LYS A 90 7.64 19.86 1.44
C LYS A 90 6.33 19.96 2.23
N ASN A 91 5.19 19.82 1.55
CA ASN A 91 3.87 19.93 2.16
C ASN A 91 3.03 18.74 1.68
N LEU A 92 2.41 18.05 2.62
CA LEU A 92 1.58 16.88 2.37
C LEU A 92 0.24 17.09 3.06
N LEU A 93 -0.83 16.64 2.40
CA LEU A 93 -2.16 16.54 2.99
C LEU A 93 -2.62 15.07 2.90
N GLU A 94 -2.95 14.49 4.04
CA GLU A 94 -3.57 13.18 4.16
C GLU A 94 -5.04 13.34 4.57
N ILE A 95 -5.95 12.73 3.82
CA ILE A 95 -7.37 12.63 4.17
C ILE A 95 -7.63 11.18 4.56
N GLY A 96 -8.02 10.97 5.82
CA GLY A 96 -8.15 9.65 6.44
C GLY A 96 -6.87 9.19 7.14
N THR A 97 -6.60 9.71 8.33
CA THR A 97 -5.38 9.35 9.12
C THR A 97 -5.44 7.95 9.74
N PHE A 98 -6.62 7.49 10.16
CA PHE A 98 -6.86 6.22 10.84
C PHE A 98 -5.94 5.98 12.04
N ASN A 99 -5.09 4.95 12.04
CA ASN A 99 -4.08 4.70 13.10
C ASN A 99 -2.73 5.39 12.83
N GLY A 100 -2.59 6.16 11.74
CA GLY A 100 -1.38 6.91 11.40
C GLY A 100 -0.25 6.08 10.79
N ALA A 101 -0.49 4.83 10.37
CA ALA A 101 0.53 3.99 9.73
C ALA A 101 1.11 4.66 8.46
N THR A 102 0.23 5.20 7.61
CA THR A 102 0.61 5.91 6.39
C THR A 102 1.34 7.22 6.73
N THR A 103 0.82 8.02 7.67
CA THR A 103 1.46 9.23 8.18
C THR A 103 2.90 8.99 8.65
N LEU A 104 3.13 7.93 9.44
CA LEU A 104 4.46 7.56 9.91
C LEU A 104 5.42 7.29 8.74
N HIS A 105 4.97 6.52 7.75
CA HIS A 105 5.76 6.23 6.57
C HIS A 105 5.97 7.45 5.67
N MET A 106 5.05 8.40 5.65
CA MET A 106 5.27 9.70 5.02
C MET A 106 6.39 10.47 5.71
N ALA A 107 6.37 10.54 7.05
CA ALA A 107 7.40 11.24 7.82
C ALA A 107 8.80 10.62 7.63
N LEU A 108 8.88 9.29 7.54
CA LEU A 108 10.12 8.55 7.30
C LEU A 108 10.71 8.77 5.89
N ASN A 109 9.87 9.11 4.92
CA ASN A 109 10.23 9.16 3.50
C ASN A 109 10.05 10.56 2.91
N THR A 110 10.08 11.62 3.73
CA THR A 110 10.06 13.02 3.28
C THR A 110 11.22 13.79 3.88
N PRO A 111 11.65 14.92 3.28
CA PRO A 111 12.66 15.78 3.90
C PRO A 111 12.29 16.15 5.35
N ALA A 112 13.27 16.28 6.25
CA ALA A 112 13.03 16.59 7.67
C ALA A 112 12.25 17.90 7.93
N GLN A 113 12.30 18.83 6.96
CA GLN A 113 11.57 20.11 6.98
C GLN A 113 10.16 20.03 6.36
N SER A 114 9.69 18.85 6.01
CA SER A 114 8.37 18.66 5.41
C SER A 114 7.29 18.75 6.46
N THR A 115 6.15 19.33 6.10
CA THR A 115 4.97 19.39 6.95
C THR A 115 3.92 18.41 6.41
N ILE A 116 3.41 17.56 7.28
CA ILE A 116 2.34 16.61 6.97
C ILE A 116 1.09 17.04 7.73
N HIS A 117 0.12 17.55 6.98
CA HIS A 117 -1.21 17.84 7.49
C HIS A 117 -2.07 16.60 7.34
N THR A 118 -2.80 16.23 8.39
CA THR A 118 -3.68 15.08 8.36
C THR A 118 -5.08 15.48 8.81
N LEU A 119 -6.10 15.02 8.10
CA LEU A 119 -7.49 15.23 8.43
C LEU A 119 -8.17 13.87 8.57
N ASP A 120 -8.88 13.66 9.67
CA ASP A 120 -9.64 12.43 9.92
C ASP A 120 -10.97 12.80 10.57
N LEU A 121 -11.97 11.94 10.37
CA LEU A 121 -13.25 12.09 11.01
C LEU A 121 -13.11 11.84 12.53
N SER A 122 -13.80 12.64 13.32
CA SER A 122 -13.98 12.42 14.76
C SER A 122 -14.77 11.13 15.05
N GLN A 123 -15.06 10.87 16.33
CA GLN A 123 -15.94 9.76 16.74
C GLN A 123 -17.29 9.82 16.00
N VAL A 124 -17.85 8.64 15.71
CA VAL A 124 -19.08 8.43 14.92
C VAL A 124 -20.29 9.21 15.47
N GLU A 125 -20.31 9.48 16.77
CA GLU A 125 -21.38 10.19 17.49
C GLU A 125 -21.69 11.59 16.92
N ASN A 126 -20.76 12.18 16.17
CA ASN A 126 -20.91 13.52 15.58
C ASN A 126 -21.45 13.51 14.14
N TYR A 127 -21.82 12.35 13.57
CA TYR A 127 -22.20 12.23 12.16
C TYR A 127 -23.65 11.77 11.97
N PRO A 128 -24.35 12.29 10.93
CA PRO A 128 -25.62 11.71 10.49
C PRO A 128 -25.35 10.27 10.06
N GLN A 129 -25.90 9.31 10.80
CA GLN A 129 -25.67 7.88 10.54
C GLN A 129 -26.16 7.47 9.14
N GLU A 130 -27.17 8.17 8.62
CA GLU A 130 -27.73 7.98 7.28
C GLU A 130 -26.76 8.33 6.14
N ALA A 131 -25.68 9.06 6.45
CA ALA A 131 -24.64 9.43 5.49
C ALA A 131 -23.42 8.50 5.52
N LEU A 132 -23.42 7.46 6.37
CA LEU A 132 -22.33 6.51 6.50
C LEU A 132 -22.69 5.19 5.81
N GLU A 133 -21.80 4.73 4.94
CA GLU A 133 -21.89 3.37 4.40
C GLU A 133 -21.61 2.36 5.53
N PRO A 134 -22.41 1.30 5.69
CA PRO A 134 -22.26 0.34 6.78
C PRO A 134 -20.85 -0.27 6.90
N GLU A 135 -20.20 -0.51 5.76
CA GLU A 135 -18.84 -1.03 5.68
C GLU A 135 -17.76 -0.10 6.26
N ASP A 136 -18.01 1.21 6.29
CA ASP A 136 -17.05 2.20 6.76
C ASP A 136 -17.15 2.46 8.26
N ILE A 137 -18.31 2.15 8.87
CA ILE A 137 -18.56 2.38 10.29
C ILE A 137 -17.47 1.73 11.16
N LYS A 138 -17.04 0.51 10.82
CA LYS A 138 -16.00 -0.21 11.58
C LYS A 138 -14.65 0.53 11.63
N TYR A 139 -14.31 1.32 10.60
CA TYR A 139 -13.08 2.09 10.58
C TYR A 139 -13.25 3.41 11.33
N ILE A 140 -14.40 4.07 11.17
CA ILE A 140 -14.70 5.35 11.82
C ILE A 140 -14.80 5.18 13.34
N SER A 141 -15.45 4.11 13.81
CA SER A 141 -15.60 3.80 15.24
C SER A 141 -14.40 3.08 15.84
N SER A 142 -13.36 2.78 15.06
CA SER A 142 -12.28 1.92 15.51
C SER A 142 -11.50 2.54 16.67
N PRO A 143 -11.31 1.82 17.80
CA PRO A 143 -10.57 2.35 18.96
C PRO A 143 -9.11 2.64 18.62
N ILE A 144 -8.53 1.93 17.63
CA ILE A 144 -7.13 2.10 17.24
C ILE A 144 -6.83 3.48 16.64
N LYS A 145 -7.87 4.25 16.26
CA LYS A 145 -7.71 5.64 15.83
C LYS A 145 -7.17 6.55 16.94
N LYS A 146 -7.38 6.18 18.21
CA LYS A 146 -6.91 6.95 19.38
C LYS A 146 -5.40 6.81 19.59
N GLU A 147 -4.82 5.68 19.18
CA GLU A 147 -3.40 5.37 19.35
C GLU A 147 -2.67 5.57 18.03
N LYS A 148 -2.31 6.82 17.72
CA LYS A 148 -1.57 7.12 16.50
C LYS A 148 -0.16 6.54 16.59
N LEU A 149 0.19 5.69 15.62
CA LEU A 149 1.48 4.98 15.57
C LEU A 149 2.69 5.92 15.51
N TYR A 150 2.53 7.15 15.02
CA TYR A 150 3.62 8.14 14.99
C TYR A 150 3.85 8.84 16.33
N HIS A 151 2.92 8.80 17.29
CA HIS A 151 3.06 9.49 18.58
C HIS A 151 4.24 8.99 19.42
N SER A 152 4.59 7.70 19.33
CA SER A 152 5.74 7.12 20.05
C SER A 152 7.05 7.19 19.26
N THR A 153 7.11 8.02 18.22
CA THR A 153 8.27 8.12 17.33
C THR A 153 8.86 9.52 17.34
N PRO A 154 10.10 9.73 16.87
CA PRO A 154 10.69 11.07 16.73
C PRO A 154 9.91 12.02 15.81
N TYR A 155 8.92 11.50 15.07
CA TYR A 155 8.08 12.25 14.14
C TYR A 155 6.76 12.74 14.75
N ALA A 156 6.54 12.50 16.05
CA ALA A 156 5.39 13.04 16.74
C ALA A 156 5.38 14.58 16.68
N PRO A 157 4.20 15.22 16.54
CA PRO A 157 4.09 16.67 16.68
C PRO A 157 4.60 17.09 18.06
N LYS A 158 5.42 18.14 18.10
CA LYS A 158 5.91 18.75 19.34
C LYS A 158 4.89 19.68 19.96
#